data_AF-A0A075H1M0-F1
#
_entry.id   AF-A0A075H1M0-F1
#
_cell.length_a   1.000
_cell.length_b   1.000
_cell.length_c   1.000
_cell.angle_alpha   90.00
_cell.angle_beta   90.00
_cell.angle_gamma   90.00
#
_symmetry.space_group_name_H-M   'P 1'
#
loop_
_entity.id
_entity.type
_entity.pdbx_description
1 polymer ?
#
loop_
_entity_poly.entity_id
_entity_poly.type
_entity_poly.pdbx_seq_one_letter_code
_entity_poly.pdbx_strand_id
1 'polypeptide(L)'
;MIHNMSELSMNEKMVLIQYAIQKYENEEELLEKLQNILPEKDIQRSLDTLIGTQRVRRIGPEVLQNNESHTELPDLPDNIKDLLEKI
;
A
#
# COMPACT_ATOMS: atom_id res chain seq x y z
N MET A 1 -7.09 2.48 24.00
CA MET A 1 -7.93 2.81 22.82
C MET A 1 -7.32 2.12 21.63
N ILE A 2 -7.97 1.10 21.08
CA ILE A 2 -7.55 0.50 19.81
C ILE A 2 -8.03 1.50 18.76
N HIS A 3 -7.13 2.26 18.15
CA HIS A 3 -7.48 3.11 17.01
C HIS A 3 -8.11 2.21 15.96
N ASN A 4 -9.35 2.51 15.56
CA ASN A 4 -10.07 1.76 14.55
C ASN A 4 -9.26 1.79 13.25
N MET A 5 -8.63 0.67 12.92
CA MET A 5 -7.84 0.45 11.69
C MET A 5 -8.73 0.57 10.43
N SER A 6 -10.04 0.70 10.60
CA SER A 6 -11.07 0.93 9.56
C SER A 6 -11.26 2.40 9.15
N GLU A 7 -10.60 3.37 9.81
CA GLU A 7 -10.86 4.82 9.57
C GLU A 7 -9.88 5.51 8.61
N LEU A 8 -8.87 4.80 8.09
CA LEU A 8 -7.96 5.39 7.11
C LEU A 8 -8.72 5.88 5.88
N SER A 9 -8.43 7.11 5.45
CA SER A 9 -8.91 7.62 4.18
C SER A 9 -8.37 6.78 3.01
N MET A 10 -9.04 6.85 1.87
CA MET A 10 -8.57 6.13 0.68
C MET A 10 -7.16 6.55 0.26
N ASN A 11 -6.82 7.84 0.43
CA ASN A 11 -5.47 8.32 0.15
C ASN A 11 -4.44 7.70 1.10
N GLU A 12 -4.71 7.69 2.42
CA GLU A 12 -3.83 7.08 3.41
C GLU A 12 -3.59 5.59 3.18
N LYS A 13 -4.64 4.85 2.78
CA LYS A 13 -4.51 3.43 2.38
C LYS A 13 -3.58 3.27 1.17
N MET A 14 -3.71 4.15 0.18
CA MET A 14 -2.83 4.15 -0.98
C MET A 14 -1.38 4.50 -0.62
N VAL A 15 -1.14 5.46 0.28
CA VAL A 15 0.20 5.79 0.77
C VAL A 15 0.81 4.58 1.48
N LEU A 16 0.09 3.99 2.43
CA LEU A 16 0.50 2.79 3.16
C LEU A 16 0.94 1.66 2.21
N ILE A 17 0.15 1.40 1.17
CA ILE A 17 0.45 0.34 0.19
C ILE A 17 1.68 0.67 -0.65
N GLN A 18 1.85 1.91 -1.11
CA GLN A 18 3.06 2.29 -1.86
C GLN A 18 4.32 2.12 -1.01
N TYR A 19 4.28 2.48 0.27
CA TYR A 19 5.41 2.26 1.18
C TYR A 19 5.62 0.78 1.52
N ALA A 20 4.55 -0.01 1.61
CA ALA A 20 4.67 -1.46 1.79
C ALA A 20 5.30 -2.13 0.55
N ILE A 21 4.96 -1.69 -0.67
CA ILE A 21 5.57 -2.16 -1.92
C ILE A 21 7.08 -1.91 -1.97
N GLN A 22 7.58 -0.80 -1.38
CA GLN A 22 9.02 -0.56 -1.29
C GLN A 22 9.75 -1.59 -0.43
N LYS A 23 9.06 -2.20 0.54
CA LYS A 23 9.62 -3.24 1.42
C LYS A 23 9.40 -4.65 0.88
N TYR A 24 8.24 -4.89 0.25
CA TYR A 24 7.74 -6.18 -0.19
C TYR A 24 7.26 -6.07 -1.64
N GLU A 25 8.14 -6.32 -2.60
CA GLU A 25 7.83 -6.22 -4.03
C GLU A 25 7.01 -7.42 -4.54
N ASN A 26 7.09 -8.56 -3.85
CA ASN A 26 6.28 -9.74 -4.16
C ASN A 26 4.84 -9.53 -3.68
N GLU A 27 3.88 -9.72 -4.58
CA GLU A 27 2.47 -9.44 -4.30
C GLU A 27 1.87 -10.35 -3.23
N GLU A 28 2.19 -11.65 -3.21
CA GLU A 28 1.66 -12.56 -2.20
C GLU A 28 2.15 -12.18 -0.80
N GLU A 29 3.47 -11.91 -0.67
CA GLU A 29 4.06 -11.46 0.60
C GLU A 29 3.46 -10.11 1.04
N LEU A 30 3.34 -9.15 0.12
CA LEU A 30 2.72 -7.85 0.37
C LEU A 30 1.29 -8.00 0.90
N LEU A 31 0.48 -8.85 0.27
CA LEU A 31 -0.91 -9.09 0.67
C LEU A 31 -0.97 -9.72 2.07
N GLU A 32 -0.15 -10.72 2.37
CA GLU A 32 -0.08 -11.35 3.69
C GLU A 32 0.23 -10.31 4.79
N LYS A 33 1.21 -9.44 4.55
CA LYS A 33 1.59 -8.37 5.49
C LYS A 33 0.45 -7.38 5.71
N LEU A 34 -0.13 -6.88 4.62
CA LEU A 34 -1.17 -5.85 4.67
C LEU A 34 -2.49 -6.36 5.26
N GLN A 35 -2.83 -7.64 5.11
CA GLN A 35 -4.05 -8.22 5.68
C GLN A 35 -4.09 -8.16 7.21
N ASN A 36 -2.95 -8.03 7.88
CA ASN A 36 -2.89 -7.81 9.34
C ASN A 36 -3.38 -6.41 9.75
N ILE A 37 -3.42 -5.46 8.82
CA ILE A 37 -3.72 -4.06 9.11
C ILE A 37 -4.89 -3.46 8.31
N LEU A 38 -5.23 -4.04 7.15
CA LEU A 38 -6.31 -3.59 6.27
C LEU A 38 -7.14 -4.78 5.79
N PRO A 39 -8.45 -4.61 5.55
CA PRO A 39 -9.25 -5.65 4.93
C PRO A 39 -8.84 -5.85 3.46
N GLU A 40 -8.84 -7.10 2.99
CA GLU A 40 -8.41 -7.48 1.63
C GLU A 40 -9.09 -6.64 0.53
N LYS A 41 -10.40 -6.40 0.66
CA LYS A 41 -11.16 -5.58 -0.28
C LYS A 41 -10.59 -4.17 -0.44
N ASP A 42 -10.13 -3.54 0.64
CA ASP A 42 -9.53 -2.21 0.58
C ASP A 42 -8.12 -2.24 0.00
N ILE A 43 -7.36 -3.30 0.26
CA ILE A 43 -6.04 -3.52 -0.32
C ILE A 43 -6.16 -3.63 -1.85
N GLN A 44 -7.03 -4.54 -2.31
CA GLN A 44 -7.26 -4.78 -3.74
C GLN A 44 -7.76 -3.51 -4.45
N ARG A 45 -8.78 -2.83 -3.88
CA ARG A 45 -9.29 -1.58 -4.45
C ARG A 45 -8.20 -0.51 -4.57
N SER A 46 -7.32 -0.42 -3.59
CA SER A 46 -6.23 0.57 -3.58
C SER A 46 -5.14 0.19 -4.60
N LEU A 47 -4.79 -1.08 -4.72
CA LEU A 47 -3.88 -1.59 -5.75
C LEU A 47 -4.42 -1.34 -7.16
N ASP A 48 -5.68 -1.68 -7.43
CA ASP A 48 -6.36 -1.37 -8.71
C ASP A 48 -6.28 0.12 -9.03
N THR A 49 -6.53 0.98 -8.03
CA THR A 49 -6.45 2.43 -8.21
C THR A 49 -5.02 2.88 -8.49
N LEU A 50 -4.02 2.37 -7.77
CA LEU A 50 -2.61 2.71 -7.95
C LEU A 50 -2.10 2.27 -9.33
N ILE A 51 -2.51 1.10 -9.80
CA ILE A 51 -2.16 0.59 -11.13
C ILE A 51 -2.89 1.40 -12.20
N GLY A 52 -4.20 1.61 -12.06
CA GLY A 52 -5.02 2.38 -13.01
C GLY A 52 -4.61 3.85 -13.13
N THR A 53 -4.01 4.41 -12.07
CA THR A 53 -3.43 5.77 -12.06
C THR A 53 -1.94 5.80 -12.37
N GLN A 54 -1.35 4.67 -12.76
CA GLN A 54 0.07 4.52 -13.11
C GLN A 54 1.06 4.92 -12.01
N ARG A 55 0.63 4.90 -10.74
CA ARG A 55 1.48 5.12 -9.57
C ARG A 55 2.24 3.87 -9.14
N VAL A 56 1.65 2.71 -9.40
CA VAL A 56 2.28 1.39 -9.23
C VAL A 56 2.20 0.67 -10.56
N ARG A 57 3.19 -0.18 -10.85
CA ARG A 57 3.21 -1.03 -12.03
C ARG A 57 3.57 -2.46 -11.66
N ARG A 58 3.03 -3.40 -12.43
CA ARG A 58 3.39 -4.81 -12.37
C ARG A 58 4.53 -5.07 -13.35
N ILE A 59 5.70 -5.48 -12.84
CA ILE A 59 6.92 -5.71 -13.65
C ILE A 59 7.23 -7.19 -13.88
N GLY A 60 6.52 -8.07 -13.19
CA GLY A 60 6.57 -9.52 -13.36
C GLY A 60 5.21 -10.14 -13.05
N PRO A 61 5.05 -11.46 -13.17
CA PRO A 61 3.77 -12.12 -12.89
C PRO A 61 3.24 -11.77 -11.48
N GLU A 62 4.13 -11.59 -10.51
CA GLU A 62 3.79 -11.38 -9.08
C GLU A 62 4.60 -10.26 -8.44
N VAL A 63 5.20 -9.37 -9.26
CA VAL A 63 6.09 -8.32 -8.78
C VAL A 63 5.50 -6.95 -9.04
N LEU A 64 5.29 -6.19 -7.97
CA LEU A 64 4.77 -4.82 -7.95
C LEU A 64 5.90 -3.84 -7.63
N GLN A 65 5.87 -2.69 -8.29
CA GLN A 65 6.85 -1.63 -8.09
C GLN A 65 6.18 -0.26 -8.16
N ASN A 66 6.57 0.67 -7.27
CA ASN A 66 6.19 2.07 -7.42
C ASN A 66 6.77 2.64 -8.72
N ASN A 67 5.95 3.39 -9.44
CA ASN A 67 6.32 4.00 -10.71
C ASN A 67 6.83 5.42 -10.46
N GLU A 68 7.89 5.54 -9.67
CA GLU A 68 8.46 6.83 -9.25
C GLU A 68 8.94 7.69 -10.43
N SER A 69 9.18 7.09 -11.59
CA SER A 69 9.44 7.81 -12.85
C SER A 69 8.22 8.57 -13.41
N HIS A 70 7.00 8.20 -13.00
CA HIS A 70 5.74 8.82 -13.44
C HIS A 70 5.09 9.67 -12.36
N THR A 71 5.19 9.27 -11.10
CA THR A 71 4.63 10.01 -9.96
C THR A 71 5.51 9.81 -8.75
N GLU A 72 5.95 10.90 -8.15
CA GLU A 72 6.73 10.86 -6.91
C GLU A 72 5.94 10.19 -5.78
N LEU A 73 6.67 9.50 -4.90
CA LEU A 73 6.10 8.89 -3.71
C LEU A 73 5.56 10.02 -2.80
N PRO A 74 4.32 9.92 -2.31
CA PRO A 74 3.76 10.91 -1.41
C PRO A 74 4.47 10.93 -0.05
N ASP A 75 4.45 12.08 0.64
CA ASP A 75 4.93 12.17 2.01
C ASP A 75 4.24 11.16 2.93
N LEU A 76 5.01 10.58 3.85
CA LEU A 76 4.52 9.61 4.83
C LEU A 76 3.88 10.31 6.05
N PRO A 77 2.57 10.18 6.28
CA PRO A 77 1.94 10.70 7.49
C PRO A 77 2.34 9.90 8.72
N ASP A 78 2.44 10.56 9.89
CA ASP A 78 2.86 9.91 11.15
C ASP A 78 1.98 8.71 11.51
N ASN A 79 0.65 8.84 11.37
CA ASN A 79 -0.29 7.75 11.67
C ASN A 79 -0.12 6.52 10.76
N ILE A 80 0.48 6.68 9.58
CA ILE A 80 0.79 5.57 8.65
C ILE A 80 2.13 4.95 8.99
N LYS A 81 3.10 5.75 9.45
CA LYS A 81 4.40 5.27 9.89
C LYS A 81 4.27 4.23 11.01
N ASP A 82 3.45 4.51 12.03
CA ASP A 82 3.16 3.55 13.11
C ASP A 82 2.54 2.23 12.62
N LEU A 83 1.83 2.25 11.48
CA LEU A 83 1.24 1.05 10.88
C LEU A 83 2.27 0.27 10.06
N LEU A 84 3.16 0.96 9.35
CA LEU A 84 4.25 0.36 8.59
C LEU A 84 5.27 -0.37 9.46
N GLU A 85 5.38 0.00 10.74
CA GLU A 85 6.22 -0.70 11.72
C GLU A 85 5.58 -2.01 12.23
N LYS A 86 4.29 -2.21 11.99
CA LYS A 86 3.56 -3.41 12.41
C LYS A 86 3.52 -4.51 11.33
N ILE A 87 4.06 -4.23 10.15
CA ILE A 87 4.09 -5.16 9.00
C ILE A 87 5.51 -5.51 8.59
#